data_AF-A0A9Q0N2K0-F1
#
_entry.id   AF-A0A9Q0N2K0-F1
#
_cell.length_a   1.000
_cell.length_b   1.000
_cell.length_c   1.000
_cell.angle_alpha   90.00
_cell.angle_beta   90.00
_cell.angle_gamma   90.00
#
_symmetry.space_group_name_H-M   'P 1'
#
loop_
_entity.id
_entity.type
_entity.pdbx_description
1 polymer ?
#
loop_
_entity_poly.entity_id
_entity_poly.type
_entity_poly.pdbx_seq_one_letter_code
_entity_poly.pdbx_strand_id
1 'polypeptide(L)'
;MNIVKVPLHLEFIEGMGHFEEIQYFFKARYFNEMYNEVYNNQVNNITNQKTVRSWQLVSKLFTDFTKTGLLEHSSPATSSGDIECVHLINDGLRTIVQPKKEAIAFWDRIAEKIKEYIVDGF
;
A
#
# COMPACT_ATOMS: atom_id res chain seq x y z
N MET A 1 8.98 -4.43 -7.79
CA MET A 1 8.75 -4.65 -9.24
C MET A 1 7.58 -5.62 -9.38
N ASN A 2 6.45 -5.20 -9.98
CA ASN A 2 5.30 -6.07 -10.19
C ASN A 2 5.45 -6.86 -11.47
N ILE A 3 5.48 -8.18 -11.31
CA ILE A 3 5.58 -9.14 -12.40
C ILE A 3 4.31 -9.99 -12.36
N VAL A 4 3.53 -9.95 -13.42
CA VAL A 4 2.40 -10.87 -13.59
C VAL A 4 2.74 -11.85 -14.69
N LYS A 5 2.34 -13.10 -14.48
CA LYS A 5 2.41 -14.15 -15.49
C LYS A 5 1.23 -14.00 -16.44
N VAL A 6 1.48 -13.45 -17.63
CA VAL A 6 0.57 -13.54 -18.77
C VAL A 6 0.83 -14.89 -19.44
N PRO A 7 -0.15 -15.58 -20.06
CA PRO A 7 0.15 -16.80 -20.80
C PRO A 7 1.26 -16.52 -21.82
N LEU A 8 2.40 -17.21 -21.66
CA LEU A 8 3.60 -17.22 -22.50
C LEU A 8 4.69 -16.16 -22.26
N HIS A 9 4.55 -15.19 -21.34
CA HIS A 9 5.65 -14.29 -20.97
C HIS A 9 5.46 -13.54 -19.64
N LEU A 10 6.53 -12.87 -19.19
CA LEU A 10 6.56 -11.98 -18.03
C LEU A 10 6.64 -10.54 -18.51
N GLU A 11 5.76 -9.68 -18.01
CA GLU A 11 5.79 -8.24 -18.26
C GLU A 11 5.88 -7.47 -16.95
N PHE A 12 6.56 -6.33 -17.02
CA PHE A 12 6.52 -5.33 -15.99
C PHE A 12 5.18 -4.61 -16.06
N ILE A 13 4.47 -4.56 -14.94
CA ILE A 13 3.21 -3.82 -14.85
C ILE A 13 3.43 -2.56 -14.04
N GLU A 14 2.97 -1.45 -14.59
CA GLU A 14 2.91 -0.17 -13.88
C GLU A 14 1.91 -0.26 -12.73
N GLY A 15 2.35 0.14 -11.55
CA GLY A 15 1.55 0.13 -10.34
C GLY A 15 2.35 -0.27 -9.11
N MET A 16 1.68 -0.30 -7.96
CA MET A 16 2.19 -0.90 -6.75
C MET A 16 1.62 -2.31 -6.59
N GLY A 17 2.45 -3.26 -6.21
CA GLY A 17 1.99 -4.61 -5.92
C GLY A 17 2.77 -5.20 -4.78
N HIS A 18 2.62 -6.51 -4.61
CA HIS A 18 2.81 -7.08 -3.30
C HIS A 18 4.28 -6.98 -2.84
N PHE A 19 4.48 -6.50 -1.61
CA PHE A 19 5.77 -6.27 -0.96
C PHE A 19 6.58 -5.08 -1.51
N GLU A 20 6.09 -4.34 -2.50
CA GLU A 20 6.76 -3.13 -2.97
C GLU A 20 6.68 -1.99 -1.95
N GLU A 21 5.80 -2.06 -0.97
CA GLU A 21 5.73 -1.13 0.16
C GLU A 21 6.95 -1.24 1.10
N ILE A 22 7.57 -2.43 1.20
CA ILE A 22 8.69 -2.70 2.13
C ILE A 22 9.86 -1.74 1.90
N GLN A 23 10.12 -1.37 0.65
CA GLN A 23 11.22 -0.48 0.27
C GLN A 23 11.05 0.95 0.82
N TYR A 24 9.82 1.32 1.22
CA TYR A 24 9.54 2.62 1.86
C TYR A 24 9.73 2.58 3.38
N PHE A 25 9.80 1.39 3.98
CA PHE A 25 10.08 1.18 5.40
C PHE A 25 11.55 0.88 5.69
N PHE A 26 12.15 0.05 4.84
CA PHE A 26 13.45 -0.53 5.13
C PHE A 26 14.39 -0.37 3.94
N LYS A 27 15.58 0.14 4.23
CA LYS A 27 16.69 0.15 3.28
C LYS A 27 17.21 -1.29 3.10
N ALA A 28 16.73 -1.96 2.06
CA ALA A 28 17.19 -3.30 1.72
C ALA A 28 18.67 -3.30 1.33
N ARG A 29 19.48 -4.15 1.99
CA ARG A 29 20.95 -4.22 1.81
C ARG A 29 21.37 -4.37 0.35
N TYR A 30 20.65 -5.20 -0.41
CA TYR A 30 20.96 -5.50 -1.81
C TYR A 30 20.81 -4.29 -2.75
N PHE A 31 20.00 -3.29 -2.37
CA PHE A 31 19.71 -2.11 -3.18
C PHE A 31 20.37 -0.83 -2.63
N ASN A 32 21.40 -0.97 -1.78
CA ASN A 32 22.02 0.16 -1.08
C ASN A 32 22.51 1.25 -2.03
N GLU A 33 23.07 0.87 -3.19
CA GLU A 33 23.53 1.81 -4.23
C GLU A 33 22.37 2.63 -4.80
N MET A 34 21.28 1.97 -5.20
CA MET A 34 20.07 2.64 -5.68
C MET A 34 19.53 3.63 -4.65
N TYR A 35 19.42 3.25 -3.37
CA TYR A 35 18.96 4.17 -2.33
C TYR A 35 19.87 5.39 -2.19
N ASN A 36 21.18 5.18 -2.21
CA ASN A 36 22.16 6.26 -2.11
C ASN A 36 22.09 7.19 -3.34
N GLU A 37 21.97 6.62 -4.54
CA GLU A 37 21.85 7.38 -5.77
C GLU A 37 20.61 8.26 -5.77
N VAL A 38 19.45 7.68 -5.46
CA VAL A 38 18.18 8.41 -5.36
C VAL A 38 18.30 9.54 -4.33
N TYR A 39 18.84 9.25 -3.15
CA TYR A 39 18.98 10.25 -2.09
C TYR A 39 19.95 11.38 -2.47
N ASN A 40 21.11 11.05 -3.03
CA ASN A 40 22.13 12.03 -3.40
C ASN A 40 21.69 12.90 -4.58
N ASN A 41 20.92 12.33 -5.51
CA ASN A 41 20.43 13.01 -6.71
C ASN A 41 19.06 13.67 -6.52
N GLN A 42 18.50 13.68 -5.30
CA GLN A 42 17.15 14.20 -5.06
C GLN A 42 17.01 15.68 -5.46
N VAL A 43 18.01 16.54 -5.20
CA VAL A 43 17.88 17.98 -5.50
C VAL A 43 17.67 18.25 -7.00
N ASN A 44 18.21 17.39 -7.86
CA ASN A 44 18.23 17.61 -9.32
C ASN A 44 17.20 16.79 -10.08
N ASN A 45 16.44 15.92 -9.42
CA ASN A 45 15.50 15.01 -10.08
C ASN A 45 14.17 14.94 -9.30
N ILE A 46 13.08 15.43 -9.92
CA ILE A 46 11.75 15.49 -9.30
C ILE A 46 11.22 14.11 -8.87
N THR A 47 11.52 13.06 -9.63
CA THR A 47 11.13 11.68 -9.27
C THR A 47 11.85 11.25 -8.00
N ASN A 48 13.15 11.52 -7.90
CA ASN A 48 13.93 11.22 -6.69
C ASN A 48 13.43 12.03 -5.49
N GLN A 49 13.04 13.30 -5.67
CA GLN A 49 12.42 14.10 -4.61
C GLN A 49 11.14 13.45 -4.10
N LYS A 50 10.25 13.04 -5.00
CA LYS A 50 9.00 12.36 -4.64
C LYS A 50 9.29 11.05 -3.90
N THR A 51 10.25 10.25 -4.38
CA THR A 51 10.64 9.00 -3.74
C THR A 51 11.19 9.21 -2.32
N VAL A 52 12.12 10.14 -2.13
CA VAL A 52 12.67 10.45 -0.79
C VAL A 52 11.57 10.99 0.14
N ARG A 53 10.68 11.86 -0.37
CA ARG A 53 9.53 12.35 0.40
C ARG A 53 8.62 11.19 0.81
N SER A 54 8.36 10.23 -0.06
CA SER A 54 7.57 9.04 0.26
C SER A 54 8.24 8.17 1.33
N TRP A 55 9.56 7.97 1.28
CA TRP A 55 10.29 7.25 2.34
C TRP A 55 10.11 7.91 3.71
N GLN A 56 10.23 9.24 3.76
CA GLN A 56 10.05 10.02 5.00
C GLN A 56 8.60 9.95 5.49
N LEU A 57 7.64 10.10 4.57
CA LEU A 57 6.20 10.09 4.86
C LEU A 57 5.75 8.75 5.46
N VAL A 58 6.09 7.64 4.81
CA VAL A 58 5.73 6.29 5.26
C VAL A 58 6.34 5.99 6.63
N SER A 59 7.63 6.27 6.79
CA SER A 59 8.33 6.05 8.06
C SER A 59 7.73 6.89 9.19
N LYS A 60 7.41 8.16 8.93
CA LYS A 60 6.76 9.06 9.89
C LYS A 60 5.37 8.57 10.28
N LEU A 61 4.54 8.21 9.31
CA LEU A 61 3.16 7.76 9.53
C LEU A 61 3.12 6.58 10.51
N PHE A 62 3.97 5.57 10.30
CA PHE A 62 4.02 4.39 11.16
C PHE A 62 4.69 4.65 12.50
N THR A 63 5.71 5.53 12.53
CA THR A 63 6.35 5.93 13.79
C THR A 63 5.38 6.71 14.67
N ASP A 64 4.59 7.61 14.11
CA ASP A 64 3.61 8.42 14.85
C ASP A 64 2.47 7.55 15.37
N PHE A 65 1.99 6.58 14.57
CA PHE A 65 1.05 5.57 15.04
C PHE A 65 1.63 4.71 16.17
N THR A 66 2.88 4.26 16.05
CA THR A 66 3.53 3.45 17.10
C THR A 66 3.66 4.24 18.41
N LYS A 67 3.90 5.55 18.33
CA LYS A 67 4.05 6.42 19.51
C LYS A 67 2.73 6.72 20.20
N THR A 68 1.66 6.91 19.43
CA THR A 68 0.42 7.52 19.95
C THR A 68 -0.81 6.62 19.84
N GLY A 69 -0.74 5.54 19.05
CA GLY A 69 -1.90 4.74 18.65
C GLY A 69 -2.85 5.46 17.70
N LEU A 70 -2.49 6.67 17.22
CA LEU A 70 -3.33 7.52 16.39
C LEU A 70 -2.64 7.83 15.06
N LEU A 71 -3.43 7.96 14.00
CA LEU A 71 -2.99 8.36 12.67
C LEU A 71 -3.64 9.70 12.31
N GLU A 72 -2.82 10.66 11.87
CA GLU A 72 -3.34 11.90 11.30
C GLU A 72 -4.12 11.56 10.01
N HIS A 73 -5.31 12.13 9.84
CA HIS A 73 -6.22 11.87 8.70
C HIS A 73 -6.87 10.48 8.62
N SER A 74 -6.96 9.75 9.72
CA SER A 74 -7.73 8.51 9.80
C SER A 74 -8.35 8.29 11.17
N SER A 75 -9.60 7.81 11.17
CA SER A 75 -10.25 7.31 12.37
C SER A 75 -10.22 5.78 12.38
N PRO A 76 -10.17 5.13 13.56
CA PRO A 76 -10.31 3.68 13.65
C PRO A 76 -11.61 3.20 13.00
N ALA A 77 -11.54 2.10 12.26
CA ALA A 77 -12.72 1.48 11.68
C ALA A 77 -13.64 0.97 12.81
N THR A 78 -14.86 1.52 12.88
CA THR A 78 -15.87 1.14 13.87
C THR A 78 -16.88 0.13 13.32
N SER A 79 -16.95 0.00 11.99
CA SER A 79 -17.81 -0.95 11.28
C SER A 79 -17.21 -1.33 9.93
N SER A 80 -17.70 -2.41 9.33
CA SER A 80 -17.24 -2.91 8.03
C SER A 80 -17.77 -2.12 6.82
N GLY A 81 -18.79 -1.27 6.99
CA GLY A 81 -19.50 -0.60 5.90
C GLY A 81 -18.78 0.59 5.29
N ASP A 82 -18.11 1.40 6.11
CA ASP A 82 -17.52 2.68 5.74
C ASP A 82 -16.09 2.82 6.28
N ILE A 83 -15.23 1.86 5.93
CA ILE A 83 -13.82 1.89 6.35
C ILE A 83 -13.11 3.04 5.63
N GLU A 84 -12.71 4.06 6.39
CA GLU A 84 -11.79 5.10 5.93
C GLU A 84 -10.36 4.56 5.90
N CYS A 85 -9.68 4.72 4.78
CA CYS A 85 -8.29 4.32 4.59
C CYS A 85 -7.44 5.55 4.25
N VAL A 86 -6.23 5.60 4.80
CA VAL A 86 -5.19 6.52 4.33
C VAL A 86 -4.63 5.95 3.03
N HIS A 87 -4.82 6.68 1.93
CA HIS A 87 -4.24 6.37 0.64
C HIS A 87 -2.98 7.19 0.43
N LEU A 88 -1.85 6.49 0.42
CA LEU A 88 -0.56 7.05 0.08
C LEU A 88 -0.39 7.05 -1.44
N ILE A 89 -0.25 8.24 -2.03
CA ILE A 89 0.00 8.44 -3.46
C ILE A 89 1.26 9.27 -3.68
N ASN A 90 1.77 9.28 -4.91
CA ASN A 90 3.00 9.99 -5.26
C ASN A 90 2.99 11.50 -4.93
N ASP A 91 1.80 12.10 -4.83
CA ASP A 91 1.61 13.52 -4.52
C ASP A 91 1.27 13.80 -3.05
N GLY A 92 1.18 12.76 -2.20
CA GLY A 92 0.94 12.90 -0.76
C GLY A 92 -0.07 11.91 -0.19
N LEU A 93 -0.74 12.32 0.88
CA LEU A 93 -1.79 11.55 1.56
C LEU A 93 -3.17 12.04 1.12
N ARG A 94 -4.11 11.10 0.96
CA ARG A 94 -5.54 11.40 0.90
C ARG A 94 -6.33 10.34 1.65
N THR A 95 -7.44 10.71 2.27
CA THR A 95 -8.38 9.75 2.82
C THR A 95 -9.26 9.23 1.69
N ILE A 96 -9.46 7.91 1.64
CA ILE A 96 -10.41 7.26 0.73
C ILE A 96 -11.36 6.40 1.55
N VAL A 97 -12.59 6.24 1.07
CA VAL A 97 -13.58 5.36 1.69
C VAL A 97 -13.62 4.06 0.90
N GLN A 98 -13.52 2.94 1.61
CA GLN A 98 -13.76 1.59 1.11
C GLN A 98 -13.08 1.28 -0.24
N PRO A 99 -11.74 1.23 -0.29
CA PRO A 99 -11.04 0.83 -1.51
C PRO A 99 -11.53 -0.54 -2.00
N LYS A 100 -11.75 -0.66 -3.31
CA LYS A 100 -12.16 -1.93 -3.97
C LYS A 100 -13.56 -2.44 -3.54
N LYS A 101 -14.48 -1.55 -3.20
CA LYS A 101 -15.87 -1.86 -2.82
C LYS A 101 -16.54 -2.92 -3.71
N GLU A 102 -16.39 -2.82 -5.03
CA GLU A 102 -17.02 -3.74 -5.97
C GLU A 102 -16.45 -5.16 -5.87
N ALA A 103 -15.15 -5.28 -5.65
CA ALA A 103 -14.49 -6.57 -5.47
C ALA A 103 -14.87 -7.21 -4.13
N ILE A 104 -14.96 -6.42 -3.07
CA ILE A 104 -15.44 -6.88 -1.75
C ILE A 104 -16.88 -7.40 -1.88
N ALA A 105 -17.78 -6.60 -2.48
CA ALA A 105 -19.17 -7.01 -2.69
C ALA A 105 -19.32 -8.24 -3.61
N PHE A 106 -18.37 -8.45 -4.52
CA PHE A 106 -18.32 -9.69 -5.31
C PHE A 106 -17.98 -10.91 -4.44
N TRP A 107 -16.97 -10.79 -3.58
CA TRP A 107 -16.60 -11.86 -2.65
C TRP A 107 -17.70 -12.14 -1.62
N ASP A 108 -18.38 -11.12 -1.10
CA ASP A 108 -19.52 -11.28 -0.19
C ASP A 108 -20.64 -12.10 -0.85
N ARG A 109 -20.94 -11.84 -2.12
CA ARG A 109 -21.94 -12.61 -2.89
C ARG A 109 -21.52 -14.06 -3.10
N ILE A 110 -20.23 -14.34 -3.28
CA ILE A 110 -19.74 -15.72 -3.36
C ILE A 110 -19.89 -16.40 -2.00
N ALA A 111 -19.43 -15.75 -0.94
CA ALA A 111 -19.47 -16.28 0.43
C ALA A 111 -20.90 -16.67 0.82
N GLU A 112 -21.88 -15.82 0.58
CA GLU A 112 -23.30 -16.13 0.88
C GLU A 112 -23.82 -17.32 0.07
N LYS A 113 -23.41 -17.50 -1.20
CA LYS A 113 -23.82 -18.65 -2.02
C LYS A 113 -23.23 -19.97 -1.56
N ILE A 114 -22.01 -19.96 -1.04
CA ILE A 114 -21.29 -21.17 -0.64
C ILE A 114 -21.44 -21.49 0.85
N LYS A 115 -22.08 -20.60 1.62
CA LYS A 115 -22.22 -20.67 3.07
C LYS A 115 -22.77 -22.01 3.57
N GLU A 116 -23.76 -22.57 2.89
CA GLU A 116 -24.37 -23.87 3.23
C GLU A 116 -23.42 -25.07 3.03
N TYR A 117 -22.33 -24.87 2.29
CA TYR A 117 -21.34 -25.89 1.97
C TYR A 117 -20.04 -25.74 2.79
N ILE A 118 -19.92 -24.67 3.58
CA ILE A 118 -18.79 -24.47 4.50
C ILE A 118 -19.16 -25.16 5.81
N VAL A 119 -18.57 -26.32 6.06
CA VAL A 119 -18.68 -27.03 7.34
C VAL A 119 -17.88 -26.25 8.38
N ASP A 120 -18.56 -25.76 9.41
CA ASP A 120 -18.02 -24.93 10.50
C ASP A 120 -17.40 -23.61 10.04
N GLY A 121 -18.26 -22.58 9.90
CA GLY A 121 -17.80 -21.21 9.79
C GLY A 121 -17.04 -20.80 11.07
N PHE A 122 -15.79 -20.39 10.92
CA PHE A 122 -15.00 -19.74 11.98
C PHE A 122 -15.70 -18.47 12.49
#